data_AF-A0A4S2IUH0-F1
#
_entry.id   AF-A0A4S2IUH0-F1
#
_cell.length_a   1.000
_cell.length_b   1.000
_cell.length_c   1.000
_cell.angle_alpha   90.00
_cell.angle_beta   90.00
_cell.angle_gamma   90.00
#
_symmetry.space_group_name_H-M   'P 1'
#
loop_
_entity.id
_entity.type
_entity.pdbx_description
1 polymer ?
#
loop_
_entity_poly.entity_id
_entity_poly.type
_entity_poly.pdbx_seq_one_letter_code
_entity_poly.pdbx_strand_id
1 'polypeptide(L)'
;MLFRASQDPGYACFRIPAVVRAKDGTLLAFAEGRVLNCGDAADIDIVVKRSTDDGRTWGPLRVVNEGAGDTHGNPAPIVDRATGRIWLAETYNTGRTDSASCSVPCDRTPHLQYSDDDGLTWSAPRDLSPEILPADWNSWYATGPVHGIQLTKGRYAGRLVFGVNAETWNGSRITANHAALIVSDDHGGHWRIGATDSWPIADDGTFRQKPSELTLAELGDGSILVSGRETDGTDLGQRTQTTSRDGGNSFTAPFRALPDLYTPQVQGSILRLGDRVLLACPADPDRRRTMMIRSSYDGGRTWDSVDRGTVVTTDWSGYSDLVRTADDTVGLLYEGGAVDARDEIRFARFTEDWLTPRRGPDPVTPDLAPGAHPAAVLGGARRTDGVFGGALAFDGTDDAVRLPYRASLPLGAKDFTASLWFRYTATSGEQPLLWMGGIGTSEPQVWLRGEPANHRIQGLITARDGAAAPRTVSVRTDSAYNDGQWHHAVLRRGGGTLSLFVDGTRSVAADVPGSVSRGSAFGVHIGQRMDSRAFFTGAIDEVHLWDRALTDQELADPKALRSPKDTVVWLPLDRVSR
;
A
#
# COMPACT_ATOMS: atom_id res chain seq x y z
N MET A 1 -22.96 4.80 5.99
CA MET A 1 -23.08 3.42 5.47
C MET A 1 -23.92 3.47 4.22
N LEU A 2 -23.51 2.80 3.14
CA LEU A 2 -24.20 2.82 1.85
C LEU A 2 -24.65 1.42 1.40
N PHE A 3 -23.79 0.41 1.47
CA PHE A 3 -24.15 -0.99 1.18
C PHE A 3 -23.87 -1.86 2.39
N ARG A 4 -24.87 -2.65 2.82
CA ARG A 4 -24.72 -3.62 3.91
C ARG A 4 -25.76 -4.74 3.74
N ALA A 5 -25.32 -5.99 3.84
CA ALA A 5 -26.18 -7.17 3.68
C ALA A 5 -27.44 -7.15 4.55
N SER A 6 -27.34 -6.62 5.77
CA SER A 6 -28.49 -6.51 6.69
C SER A 6 -29.53 -5.46 6.28
N GLN A 7 -29.23 -4.58 5.30
CA GLN A 7 -30.11 -3.53 4.80
C GLN A 7 -30.56 -3.77 3.35
N ASP A 8 -29.78 -4.53 2.60
CA ASP A 8 -30.01 -4.88 1.21
C ASP A 8 -30.09 -6.42 1.09
N PRO A 9 -31.26 -7.04 1.35
CA PRO A 9 -31.40 -8.49 1.39
C PRO A 9 -31.13 -9.12 0.02
N GLY A 10 -30.67 -10.38 0.02
CA GLY A 10 -30.31 -11.12 -1.19
C GLY A 10 -28.80 -11.27 -1.39
N TYR A 11 -27.98 -10.55 -0.63
CA TYR A 11 -26.53 -10.61 -0.70
C TYR A 11 -25.89 -10.96 0.64
N ALA A 12 -24.85 -11.78 0.61
CA ALA A 12 -24.02 -12.09 1.76
C ALA A 12 -23.09 -10.91 2.13
N CYS A 13 -22.58 -10.19 1.13
CA CYS A 13 -21.81 -8.95 1.33
C CYS A 13 -21.69 -8.13 0.04
N PHE A 14 -21.14 -6.92 0.18
CA PHE A 14 -20.85 -6.01 -0.92
C PHE A 14 -19.38 -5.66 -0.95
N ARG A 15 -18.78 -5.65 -2.14
CA ARG A 15 -17.34 -5.42 -2.32
C ARG A 15 -17.05 -4.57 -3.56
N ILE A 16 -15.79 -4.20 -3.72
CA ILE A 16 -15.25 -3.56 -4.94
C ILE A 16 -16.04 -2.28 -5.31
N PRO A 17 -16.09 -1.28 -4.41
CA PRO A 17 -16.77 -0.02 -4.67
C PRO A 17 -16.17 0.73 -5.86
N ALA A 18 -17.05 1.30 -6.69
CA ALA A 18 -16.67 2.33 -7.66
C ALA A 18 -17.70 3.46 -7.64
N VAL A 19 -17.29 4.71 -7.82
CA VAL A 19 -18.21 5.85 -7.81
C VAL A 19 -17.88 6.85 -8.92
N VAL A 20 -18.93 7.29 -9.62
CA VAL A 20 -18.84 8.40 -10.58
C VAL A 20 -19.95 9.40 -10.35
N ARG A 21 -19.69 10.64 -10.76
CA ARG A 21 -20.71 11.68 -10.88
C ARG A 21 -21.15 11.74 -12.34
N ALA A 22 -22.42 11.55 -12.65
CA ALA A 22 -23.00 11.74 -13.97
C ALA A 22 -22.98 13.22 -14.40
N LYS A 23 -23.38 13.51 -15.65
CA LYS A 23 -23.30 14.88 -16.19
C LYS A 23 -24.32 15.83 -15.55
N ASP A 24 -25.49 15.30 -15.16
CA ASP A 24 -26.55 16.02 -14.44
C ASP A 24 -26.18 16.31 -12.96
N GLY A 25 -25.11 15.71 -12.45
CA GLY A 25 -24.66 15.81 -11.06
C GLY A 25 -25.04 14.62 -10.18
N THR A 26 -25.84 13.67 -10.68
CA THR A 26 -26.20 12.43 -9.97
C THR A 26 -24.95 11.61 -9.65
N LEU A 27 -24.81 11.14 -8.41
CA LEU A 27 -23.77 10.16 -8.05
C LEU A 27 -24.29 8.74 -8.27
N LEU A 28 -23.45 7.90 -8.86
CA LEU A 28 -23.66 6.48 -9.04
C LEU A 28 -22.59 5.73 -8.26
N ALA A 29 -23.00 5.02 -7.21
CA ALA A 29 -22.13 4.14 -6.45
C ALA A 29 -22.41 2.71 -6.86
N PHE A 30 -21.40 2.05 -7.43
CA PHE A 30 -21.41 0.66 -7.84
C PHE A 30 -20.74 -0.22 -6.78
N ALA A 31 -21.15 -1.47 -6.73
CA ALA A 31 -20.48 -2.52 -5.98
C ALA A 31 -20.73 -3.87 -6.63
N GLU A 32 -19.88 -4.85 -6.30
CA GLU A 32 -20.22 -6.25 -6.41
C GLU A 32 -21.20 -6.62 -5.29
N GLY A 33 -22.41 -7.07 -5.64
CA GLY A 33 -23.34 -7.74 -4.73
C GLY A 33 -23.07 -9.23 -4.76
N ARG A 34 -22.45 -9.78 -3.70
CA ARG A 34 -22.07 -11.20 -3.66
C ARG A 34 -23.16 -12.01 -2.98
N VAL A 35 -23.82 -12.90 -3.73
CA VAL A 35 -25.07 -13.56 -3.32
C VAL A 35 -24.83 -14.58 -2.19
N LEU A 36 -23.89 -15.50 -2.41
CA LEU A 36 -23.74 -16.68 -1.54
C LEU A 36 -22.75 -16.48 -0.39
N ASN A 37 -21.64 -15.80 -0.66
CA ASN A 37 -20.51 -15.63 0.25
C ASN A 37 -19.64 -14.44 -0.20
N CYS A 38 -18.56 -14.16 0.52
CA CYS A 38 -17.63 -13.09 0.19
C CYS A 38 -16.38 -13.54 -0.60
N GLY A 39 -16.44 -14.70 -1.26
CA GLY A 39 -15.40 -15.23 -2.14
C GLY A 39 -15.40 -14.55 -3.52
N ASP A 40 -14.30 -14.70 -4.27
CA ASP A 40 -14.01 -13.89 -5.46
C ASP A 40 -14.58 -14.45 -6.77
N ALA A 41 -14.92 -15.74 -6.82
CA ALA A 41 -15.56 -16.38 -7.97
C ALA A 41 -16.84 -17.09 -7.52
N ALA A 42 -17.90 -16.34 -7.21
CA ALA A 42 -19.21 -16.87 -6.83
C ALA A 42 -20.31 -16.25 -7.72
N ASP A 43 -21.57 -16.48 -7.37
CA ASP A 43 -22.68 -15.72 -7.93
C ASP A 43 -22.56 -14.25 -7.46
N ILE A 44 -22.12 -13.38 -8.38
CA ILE A 44 -21.82 -11.98 -8.11
C ILE A 44 -22.51 -11.10 -9.15
N ASP A 45 -23.35 -10.21 -8.65
CA ASP A 45 -24.04 -9.19 -9.43
C ASP A 45 -23.25 -7.88 -9.40
N ILE A 46 -23.42 -7.05 -10.43
CA ILE A 46 -23.11 -5.62 -10.34
C ILE A 46 -24.37 -4.87 -9.92
N VAL A 47 -24.26 -4.13 -8.81
CA VAL A 47 -25.35 -3.34 -8.24
C VAL A 47 -24.99 -1.87 -8.21
N VAL A 48 -26.01 -1.00 -8.19
CA VAL A 48 -25.85 0.45 -8.12
C VAL A 48 -26.85 1.08 -7.14
N LYS A 49 -26.39 2.11 -6.42
CA LYS A 49 -27.24 3.09 -5.73
C LYS A 49 -27.00 4.48 -6.31
N ARG A 50 -28.07 5.30 -6.35
CA ARG A 50 -28.05 6.64 -6.95
C ARG A 50 -28.25 7.71 -5.87
N SER A 51 -27.59 8.86 -6.02
CA SER A 51 -27.85 10.03 -5.19
C SER A 51 -27.97 11.28 -6.06
N THR A 52 -29.03 12.07 -5.84
CA THR A 52 -29.30 13.33 -6.55
C THR A 52 -29.06 14.56 -5.68
N ASP A 53 -28.40 14.39 -4.52
CA ASP A 53 -28.18 15.45 -3.52
C ASP A 53 -26.73 15.45 -2.98
N ASP A 54 -25.78 15.20 -3.88
CA ASP A 54 -24.33 15.11 -3.62
C ASP A 54 -23.93 14.03 -2.62
N GLY A 55 -24.70 12.93 -2.54
CA GLY A 55 -24.41 11.79 -1.67
C GLY A 55 -24.87 11.96 -0.23
N ARG A 56 -25.83 12.88 0.04
CA ARG A 56 -26.46 13.04 1.36
C ARG A 56 -27.47 11.92 1.60
N THR A 57 -28.28 11.62 0.58
CA THR A 57 -29.23 10.51 0.59
C THR A 57 -29.02 9.64 -0.65
N TRP A 58 -29.36 8.38 -0.53
CA TRP A 58 -29.19 7.38 -1.58
C TRP A 58 -30.50 6.64 -1.80
N GLY A 59 -30.85 6.45 -3.07
CA GLY A 59 -31.99 5.65 -3.49
C GLY A 59 -31.80 4.16 -3.21
N PRO A 60 -32.83 3.35 -3.51
CA PRO A 60 -32.78 1.91 -3.31
C PRO A 60 -31.68 1.25 -4.17
N LEU A 61 -31.22 0.08 -3.73
CA LEU A 61 -30.34 -0.77 -4.51
C LEU A 61 -31.02 -1.21 -5.81
N ARG A 62 -30.24 -1.25 -6.89
CA ARG A 62 -30.69 -1.73 -8.19
C ARG A 62 -29.63 -2.64 -8.78
N VAL A 63 -30.06 -3.74 -9.38
CA VAL A 63 -29.15 -4.60 -10.13
C VAL A 63 -28.93 -4.00 -11.51
N VAL A 64 -27.66 -3.86 -11.89
CA VAL A 64 -27.23 -3.46 -13.22
C VAL A 64 -27.04 -4.70 -14.08
N ASN A 65 -26.41 -5.72 -13.49
CA ASN A 65 -26.04 -6.94 -14.18
C ASN A 65 -26.11 -8.13 -13.23
N GLU A 66 -27.01 -9.06 -13.50
CA GLU A 66 -27.15 -10.29 -12.71
C GLU A 66 -26.09 -11.30 -13.11
N GLY A 67 -25.37 -11.88 -12.15
CA GLY A 67 -24.39 -12.94 -12.36
C GLY A 67 -25.04 -14.29 -12.70
N ALA A 68 -26.25 -14.53 -12.19
CA ALA A 68 -27.05 -15.73 -12.45
C ALA A 68 -26.30 -17.06 -12.20
N GLY A 69 -25.47 -17.08 -11.15
CA GLY A 69 -24.61 -18.21 -10.78
C GLY A 69 -23.14 -18.03 -11.19
N ASP A 70 -22.86 -17.11 -12.12
CA ASP A 70 -21.52 -16.70 -12.54
C ASP A 70 -21.07 -15.41 -11.85
N THR A 71 -19.81 -15.04 -12.08
CA THR A 71 -19.21 -13.83 -11.49
C THR A 71 -19.21 -12.71 -12.50
N HIS A 72 -19.98 -11.65 -12.25
CA HIS A 72 -19.84 -10.35 -12.91
C HIS A 72 -19.21 -9.37 -11.92
N GLY A 73 -17.97 -8.94 -12.18
CA GLY A 73 -17.16 -8.24 -11.20
C GLY A 73 -16.30 -7.12 -11.76
N ASN A 74 -15.56 -6.47 -10.85
CA ASN A 74 -14.60 -5.40 -11.15
C ASN A 74 -15.19 -4.19 -11.92
N PRO A 75 -16.25 -3.54 -11.40
CA PRO A 75 -16.85 -2.39 -12.07
C PRO A 75 -15.83 -1.24 -12.23
N ALA A 76 -15.71 -0.74 -13.47
CA ALA A 76 -14.88 0.39 -13.85
C ALA A 76 -15.71 1.41 -14.65
N PRO A 77 -16.53 2.24 -13.96
CA PRO A 77 -17.39 3.22 -14.61
C PRO A 77 -16.60 4.42 -15.15
N ILE A 78 -17.06 5.00 -16.26
CA ILE A 78 -16.48 6.17 -16.91
C ILE A 78 -17.62 7.06 -17.39
N VAL A 79 -17.53 8.36 -17.14
CA VAL A 79 -18.55 9.30 -17.65
C VAL A 79 -17.98 10.09 -18.81
N ASP A 80 -18.62 9.94 -19.97
CA ASP A 80 -18.39 10.82 -21.10
C ASP A 80 -19.15 12.13 -20.88
N ARG A 81 -18.43 13.20 -20.52
CA ARG A 81 -19.00 14.53 -20.26
C ARG A 81 -19.54 15.19 -21.52
N ALA A 82 -19.05 14.83 -22.70
CA ALA A 82 -19.53 15.40 -23.95
C ALA A 82 -20.96 14.93 -24.21
N THR A 83 -21.19 13.61 -24.18
CA THR A 83 -22.49 13.01 -24.49
C THR A 83 -23.43 12.91 -23.27
N GLY A 84 -22.88 12.77 -22.07
CA GLY A 84 -23.62 12.44 -20.85
C GLY A 84 -23.69 10.93 -20.55
N ARG A 85 -23.28 10.08 -21.49
CA ARG A 85 -23.30 8.63 -21.34
C ARG A 85 -22.35 8.17 -20.23
N ILE A 86 -22.83 7.23 -19.42
CA ILE A 86 -22.01 6.49 -18.47
C ILE A 86 -21.69 5.13 -19.09
N TRP A 87 -20.41 4.84 -19.25
CA TRP A 87 -19.90 3.53 -19.60
C TRP A 87 -19.56 2.75 -18.34
N LEU A 88 -19.81 1.45 -18.32
CA LEU A 88 -19.45 0.55 -17.23
C LEU A 88 -18.72 -0.64 -17.82
N ALA A 89 -17.39 -0.65 -17.65
CA ALA A 89 -16.59 -1.83 -17.95
C ALA A 89 -16.60 -2.77 -16.75
N GLU A 90 -16.65 -4.07 -17.01
CA GLU A 90 -16.72 -5.13 -16.01
C GLU A 90 -16.12 -6.42 -16.58
N THR A 91 -16.07 -7.48 -15.78
CA THR A 91 -15.46 -8.75 -16.18
C THR A 91 -16.30 -9.94 -15.74
N TYR A 92 -16.36 -10.96 -16.60
CA TYR A 92 -17.15 -12.16 -16.40
C TYR A 92 -16.24 -13.38 -16.24
N ASN A 93 -16.56 -14.29 -15.32
CA ASN A 93 -15.96 -15.62 -15.27
C ASN A 93 -16.94 -16.62 -14.67
N THR A 94 -16.67 -17.91 -14.86
CA THR A 94 -17.45 -19.00 -14.27
C THR A 94 -17.50 -18.87 -12.74
N GLY A 95 -18.69 -18.93 -12.16
CA GLY A 95 -18.90 -18.87 -10.72
C GLY A 95 -18.63 -20.21 -10.01
N ARG A 96 -18.40 -20.15 -8.70
CA ARG A 96 -18.12 -21.28 -7.83
C ARG A 96 -18.83 -21.16 -6.50
N THR A 97 -19.16 -22.29 -5.89
CA THR A 97 -19.86 -22.36 -4.60
C THR A 97 -18.94 -22.62 -3.41
N ASP A 98 -17.65 -22.90 -3.65
CA ASP A 98 -16.66 -23.25 -2.63
C ASP A 98 -15.88 -22.06 -2.06
N SER A 99 -16.30 -20.83 -2.37
CA SER A 99 -15.64 -19.57 -1.98
C SER A 99 -14.20 -19.41 -2.49
N ALA A 100 -13.75 -20.23 -3.43
CA ALA A 100 -12.43 -20.11 -4.04
C ALA A 100 -12.38 -18.96 -5.06
N SER A 101 -11.15 -18.63 -5.49
CA SER A 101 -10.97 -17.82 -6.71
C SER A 101 -11.27 -18.66 -7.95
N CYS A 102 -11.29 -18.03 -9.13
CA CYS A 102 -11.46 -18.75 -10.39
C CYS A 102 -10.36 -19.80 -10.58
N SER A 103 -10.70 -20.87 -11.32
CA SER A 103 -9.72 -21.88 -11.71
C SER A 103 -8.64 -21.25 -12.57
N VAL A 104 -7.38 -21.70 -12.45
CA VAL A 104 -6.28 -21.23 -13.31
C VAL A 104 -6.08 -22.22 -14.47
N PRO A 105 -6.01 -21.77 -15.73
CA PRO A 105 -6.19 -20.40 -16.18
C PRO A 105 -7.63 -19.90 -16.02
N CYS A 106 -7.77 -18.64 -15.59
CA CYS A 106 -9.06 -18.01 -15.37
C CYS A 106 -9.70 -17.67 -16.71
N ASP A 107 -10.97 -18.03 -16.92
CA ASP A 107 -11.74 -17.75 -18.14
C ASP A 107 -12.39 -16.36 -18.08
N ARG A 108 -11.61 -15.34 -17.69
CA ARG A 108 -12.14 -14.02 -17.35
C ARG A 108 -12.15 -13.07 -18.55
N THR A 109 -13.32 -12.56 -18.92
CA THR A 109 -13.54 -11.80 -20.18
C THR A 109 -14.13 -10.42 -19.93
N PRO A 110 -13.66 -9.37 -20.63
CA PRO A 110 -14.14 -7.99 -20.43
C PRO A 110 -15.46 -7.71 -21.14
N HIS A 111 -16.36 -7.02 -20.45
CA HIS A 111 -17.69 -6.64 -20.94
C HIS A 111 -17.96 -5.15 -20.70
N LEU A 112 -18.89 -4.59 -21.46
CA LEU A 112 -19.25 -3.17 -21.39
C LEU A 112 -20.75 -2.95 -21.48
N GLN A 113 -21.29 -2.16 -20.57
CA GLN A 113 -22.65 -1.62 -20.64
C GLN A 113 -22.63 -0.09 -20.63
N TYR A 114 -23.75 0.53 -20.98
CA TYR A 114 -23.92 1.97 -20.82
C TYR A 114 -25.29 2.37 -20.32
N SER A 115 -25.36 3.56 -19.75
CA SER A 115 -26.58 4.27 -19.41
C SER A 115 -26.59 5.66 -20.05
N ASP A 116 -27.72 6.00 -20.68
CA ASP A 116 -28.00 7.31 -21.30
C ASP A 116 -28.99 8.16 -20.48
N ASP A 117 -29.39 7.68 -19.30
CA ASP A 117 -30.42 8.24 -18.43
C ASP A 117 -29.95 8.34 -16.97
N ASP A 118 -28.69 8.72 -16.79
CA ASP A 118 -28.06 8.99 -15.49
C ASP A 118 -28.14 7.79 -14.52
N GLY A 119 -27.88 6.59 -15.05
CA GLY A 119 -27.88 5.32 -14.32
C GLY A 119 -29.27 4.76 -14.04
N LEU A 120 -30.31 5.24 -14.74
CA LEU A 120 -31.67 4.73 -14.56
C LEU A 120 -31.91 3.42 -15.30
N THR A 121 -31.35 3.22 -16.48
CA THR A 121 -31.40 1.96 -17.23
C THR A 121 -30.04 1.68 -17.85
N TRP A 122 -29.81 0.41 -18.18
CA TRP A 122 -28.54 -0.06 -18.72
C TRP A 122 -28.78 -0.84 -20.01
N SER A 123 -27.89 -0.66 -20.98
CA SER A 123 -27.89 -1.43 -22.22
C SER A 123 -27.65 -2.91 -21.95
N ALA A 124 -27.96 -3.78 -22.91
CA ALA A 124 -27.40 -5.13 -22.87
C ALA A 124 -25.86 -5.10 -22.86
N PRO A 125 -25.18 -6.04 -22.18
CA PRO A 125 -23.72 -6.16 -22.20
C PRO A 125 -23.17 -6.40 -23.61
N ARG A 126 -22.09 -5.70 -23.94
CA ARG A 126 -21.25 -5.93 -25.13
C ARG A 126 -19.96 -6.62 -24.72
N ASP A 127 -19.65 -7.76 -25.32
CA ASP A 127 -18.34 -8.41 -25.19
C ASP A 127 -17.25 -7.54 -25.82
N LEU A 128 -16.23 -7.19 -25.04
CA LEU A 128 -15.07 -6.40 -25.49
C LEU A 128 -13.85 -7.27 -25.84
N SER A 129 -13.94 -8.59 -25.68
CA SER A 129 -12.83 -9.51 -25.97
C SER A 129 -12.22 -9.31 -27.37
N PRO A 130 -13.03 -9.11 -28.45
CA PRO A 130 -12.47 -8.86 -29.78
C PRO A 130 -11.62 -7.58 -29.90
N GLU A 131 -11.79 -6.62 -28.99
CA GLU A 131 -11.12 -5.32 -29.02
C GLU A 131 -9.94 -5.23 -28.04
N ILE A 132 -10.03 -5.87 -26.87
CA ILE A 132 -9.10 -5.65 -25.75
C ILE A 132 -8.66 -6.91 -24.99
N LEU A 133 -8.88 -8.11 -25.53
CA LEU A 133 -8.38 -9.38 -24.98
C LEU A 133 -7.44 -10.08 -25.98
N PRO A 134 -6.14 -9.75 -25.98
CA PRO A 134 -5.14 -10.44 -26.79
C PRO A 134 -5.09 -11.93 -26.46
N ALA A 135 -4.74 -12.77 -27.44
CA ALA A 135 -4.74 -14.23 -27.28
C ALA A 135 -3.73 -14.75 -26.23
N ASP A 136 -2.69 -13.97 -25.91
CA ASP A 136 -1.70 -14.28 -24.88
C ASP A 136 -2.08 -13.75 -23.48
N TRP A 137 -3.18 -13.01 -23.35
CA TRP A 137 -3.79 -12.64 -22.07
C TRP A 137 -4.89 -13.65 -21.72
N ASN A 138 -4.48 -14.90 -21.54
CA ASN A 138 -5.34 -16.09 -21.52
C ASN A 138 -5.52 -16.71 -20.12
N SER A 139 -5.46 -15.89 -19.07
CA SER A 139 -5.75 -16.27 -17.68
C SER A 139 -6.50 -15.13 -16.99
N TRP A 140 -6.06 -14.69 -15.81
CA TRP A 140 -6.68 -13.58 -15.09
C TRP A 140 -6.78 -12.32 -15.97
N TYR A 141 -7.93 -11.65 -15.92
CA TYR A 141 -8.19 -10.35 -16.54
C TYR A 141 -9.08 -9.52 -15.62
N ALA A 142 -8.73 -8.26 -15.35
CA ALA A 142 -9.53 -7.37 -14.51
C ALA A 142 -9.59 -5.96 -15.11
N THR A 143 -10.78 -5.34 -15.06
CA THR A 143 -11.01 -3.92 -15.37
C THR A 143 -10.95 -3.10 -14.09
N GLY A 144 -10.25 -1.95 -14.11
CA GLY A 144 -10.01 -1.15 -12.91
C GLY A 144 -9.53 -2.04 -11.75
N PRO A 145 -10.33 -2.25 -10.69
CA PRO A 145 -11.65 -1.66 -10.48
C PRO A 145 -11.51 -0.19 -10.06
N VAL A 146 -12.63 0.52 -9.91
CA VAL A 146 -12.79 1.98 -9.75
C VAL A 146 -12.93 2.77 -11.03
N HIS A 147 -13.28 4.05 -10.91
CA HIS A 147 -13.55 4.90 -12.05
C HIS A 147 -12.37 5.01 -13.03
N GLY A 148 -12.69 5.03 -14.32
CA GLY A 148 -11.82 5.62 -15.33
C GLY A 148 -12.08 7.12 -15.50
N ILE A 149 -11.38 7.75 -16.43
CA ILE A 149 -11.45 9.20 -16.65
C ILE A 149 -11.78 9.53 -18.11
N GLN A 150 -12.27 10.74 -18.31
CA GLN A 150 -12.22 11.41 -19.61
C GLN A 150 -11.16 12.52 -19.54
N LEU A 151 -10.24 12.54 -20.49
CA LEU A 151 -9.19 13.56 -20.55
C LEU A 151 -9.81 14.93 -20.88
N THR A 152 -9.32 15.97 -20.21
CA THR A 152 -9.82 17.33 -20.36
C THR A 152 -8.80 18.26 -21.01
N LYS A 153 -7.54 17.84 -21.13
CA LYS A 153 -6.44 18.67 -21.60
C LYS A 153 -5.72 18.10 -22.83
N GLY A 154 -5.07 19.01 -23.55
CA GLY A 154 -4.17 18.67 -24.64
C GLY A 154 -4.85 18.06 -25.86
N ARG A 155 -4.05 17.43 -26.72
CA ARG A 155 -4.49 16.85 -28.01
C ARG A 155 -5.57 15.77 -27.88
N TYR A 156 -5.62 15.10 -26.73
CA TYR A 156 -6.51 13.95 -26.49
C TYR A 156 -7.70 14.31 -25.59
N ALA A 157 -8.01 15.60 -25.40
CA ALA A 157 -9.22 16.01 -24.68
C ALA A 157 -10.47 15.35 -25.29
N GLY A 158 -11.32 14.77 -24.44
CA GLY A 158 -12.50 13.98 -24.84
C GLY A 158 -12.26 12.47 -24.84
N ARG A 159 -11.01 11.99 -24.91
CA ARG A 159 -10.68 10.56 -24.85
C ARG A 159 -11.08 9.94 -23.52
N LEU A 160 -11.70 8.77 -23.59
CA LEU A 160 -12.03 7.94 -22.42
C LEU A 160 -10.87 6.99 -22.12
N VAL A 161 -10.56 6.79 -20.85
CA VAL A 161 -9.44 5.95 -20.38
C VAL A 161 -9.84 5.17 -19.13
N PHE A 162 -9.57 3.87 -19.10
CA PHE A 162 -9.61 3.06 -17.87
C PHE A 162 -8.43 2.07 -17.82
N GLY A 163 -8.14 1.52 -16.64
CA GLY A 163 -7.05 0.57 -16.45
C GLY A 163 -7.51 -0.88 -16.56
N VAL A 164 -6.60 -1.76 -16.98
CA VAL A 164 -6.77 -3.22 -16.91
C VAL A 164 -5.51 -3.89 -16.42
N ASN A 165 -5.63 -5.09 -15.86
CA ASN A 165 -4.50 -5.99 -15.65
C ASN A 165 -4.83 -7.41 -16.09
N ALA A 166 -3.84 -8.13 -16.60
CA ALA A 166 -4.02 -9.48 -17.13
C ALA A 166 -2.80 -10.39 -16.90
N GLU A 167 -2.95 -11.68 -17.21
CA GLU A 167 -1.90 -12.70 -17.07
C GLU A 167 -1.77 -13.58 -18.32
N THR A 168 -0.54 -14.05 -18.60
CA THR A 168 -0.27 -15.10 -19.60
C THR A 168 -0.08 -16.45 -18.93
N TRP A 169 -0.76 -17.48 -19.46
CA TRP A 169 -0.61 -18.89 -19.11
C TRP A 169 -0.07 -19.69 -20.29
N ASN A 170 0.97 -20.49 -20.06
CA ASN A 170 1.64 -21.27 -21.11
C ASN A 170 1.17 -22.74 -21.23
N GLY A 171 0.12 -23.13 -20.51
CA GLY A 171 -0.33 -24.52 -20.39
C GLY A 171 0.04 -25.20 -19.06
N SER A 172 0.97 -24.62 -18.29
CA SER A 172 1.47 -25.21 -17.04
C SER A 172 1.63 -24.22 -15.87
N ARG A 173 1.94 -22.96 -16.16
CA ARG A 173 2.09 -21.90 -15.17
C ARG A 173 1.77 -20.53 -15.76
N ILE A 174 1.55 -19.55 -14.89
CA ILE A 174 1.57 -18.14 -15.28
C ILE A 174 3.01 -17.74 -15.62
N THR A 175 3.19 -17.05 -16.74
CA THR A 175 4.50 -16.65 -17.27
C THR A 175 4.68 -15.15 -17.39
N ALA A 176 3.61 -14.36 -17.34
CA ALA A 176 3.70 -12.90 -17.36
C ALA A 176 2.50 -12.26 -16.66
N ASN A 177 2.72 -11.07 -16.11
CA ASN A 177 1.69 -10.14 -15.64
C ASN A 177 1.69 -8.91 -16.54
N HIS A 178 0.50 -8.37 -16.80
CA HIS A 178 0.29 -7.21 -17.66
C HIS A 178 -0.51 -6.15 -16.92
N ALA A 179 -0.12 -4.89 -17.09
CA ALA A 179 -0.90 -3.73 -16.71
C ALA A 179 -1.06 -2.85 -17.95
N ALA A 180 -2.28 -2.42 -18.26
CA ALA A 180 -2.51 -1.60 -19.44
C ALA A 180 -3.58 -0.53 -19.22
N LEU A 181 -3.55 0.49 -20.08
CA LEU A 181 -4.64 1.44 -20.25
C LEU A 181 -5.45 1.05 -21.48
N ILE A 182 -6.77 1.12 -21.36
CA ILE A 182 -7.71 0.96 -22.45
C ILE A 182 -8.28 2.33 -22.78
N VAL A 183 -8.31 2.67 -24.07
CA VAL A 183 -8.69 4.01 -24.54
C VAL A 183 -9.76 3.97 -25.63
N SER A 184 -10.60 5.00 -25.65
CA SER A 184 -11.56 5.25 -26.73
C SER A 184 -11.54 6.73 -27.13
N ASP A 185 -11.50 6.96 -28.45
CA ASP A 185 -11.43 8.28 -29.08
C ASP A 185 -12.77 8.71 -29.73
N ASP A 186 -13.78 7.84 -29.70
CA ASP A 186 -15.05 7.96 -30.42
C ASP A 186 -16.26 7.79 -29.49
N HIS A 187 -16.14 8.35 -28.28
CA HIS A 187 -17.20 8.33 -27.26
C HIS A 187 -17.63 6.91 -26.82
N GLY A 188 -16.70 5.94 -26.85
CA GLY A 188 -16.92 4.55 -26.43
C GLY A 188 -17.44 3.61 -27.52
N GLY A 189 -17.50 4.10 -28.77
CA GLY A 189 -17.84 3.28 -29.95
C GLY A 189 -16.87 2.12 -30.14
N HIS A 190 -15.58 2.43 -30.13
CA HIS A 190 -14.47 1.49 -30.24
C HIS A 190 -13.44 1.72 -29.14
N TRP A 191 -12.88 0.61 -28.66
CA TRP A 191 -11.86 0.56 -27.62
C TRP A 191 -10.60 -0.11 -28.16
N ARG A 192 -9.46 0.28 -27.62
CA ARG A 192 -8.19 -0.37 -27.93
C ARG A 192 -7.27 -0.35 -26.73
N ILE A 193 -6.35 -1.30 -26.72
CA ILE A 193 -5.23 -1.31 -25.79
C ILE A 193 -4.31 -0.13 -26.15
N GLY A 194 -3.98 0.67 -25.14
CA GLY A 194 -3.04 1.77 -25.19
C GLY A 194 -1.71 1.38 -24.57
N ALA A 195 -1.29 2.14 -23.55
CA ALA A 195 -0.07 1.89 -22.81
C ALA A 195 -0.12 0.52 -22.13
N THR A 196 0.97 -0.25 -22.23
CA THR A 196 1.10 -1.57 -21.60
C THR A 196 2.46 -1.69 -20.93
N ASP A 197 2.50 -2.29 -19.74
CA ASP A 197 3.71 -2.72 -19.05
C ASP A 197 3.57 -4.21 -18.71
N SER A 198 4.57 -5.01 -19.07
CA SER A 198 4.53 -6.46 -19.00
C SER A 198 5.74 -7.00 -18.26
N TRP A 199 5.50 -7.79 -17.21
CA TRP A 199 6.55 -8.35 -16.36
C TRP A 199 6.56 -9.87 -16.46
N PRO A 200 7.68 -10.49 -16.90
CA PRO A 200 7.78 -11.94 -16.94
C PRO A 200 7.88 -12.54 -15.53
N ILE A 201 7.34 -13.75 -15.37
CA ILE A 201 7.48 -14.58 -14.17
C ILE A 201 8.59 -15.59 -14.42
N ALA A 202 9.63 -15.54 -13.59
CA ALA A 202 10.77 -16.45 -13.62
C ALA A 202 10.34 -17.90 -13.34
N ASP A 203 11.22 -18.86 -13.66
CA ASP A 203 10.93 -20.29 -13.49
C ASP A 203 10.72 -20.69 -12.02
N ASP A 204 11.31 -19.95 -11.08
CA ASP A 204 11.10 -20.14 -9.63
C ASP A 204 9.81 -19.50 -9.11
N GLY A 205 8.99 -18.91 -10.00
CA GLY A 205 7.74 -18.23 -9.67
C GLY A 205 7.90 -16.77 -9.23
N THR A 206 9.13 -16.26 -9.11
CA THR A 206 9.35 -14.86 -8.74
C THR A 206 9.16 -13.92 -9.93
N PHE A 207 8.74 -12.68 -9.65
CA PHE A 207 8.59 -11.63 -10.64
C PHE A 207 8.94 -10.28 -10.00
N ARG A 208 9.34 -9.31 -10.81
CA ARG A 208 9.78 -8.01 -10.29
C ARG A 208 8.61 -7.24 -9.67
N GLN A 209 7.54 -7.10 -10.45
CA GLN A 209 6.34 -6.34 -10.10
C GLN A 209 5.10 -6.96 -10.76
N LYS A 210 3.95 -6.79 -10.11
CA LYS A 210 2.63 -7.10 -10.64
C LYS A 210 1.70 -5.90 -10.39
N PRO A 211 1.83 -4.81 -11.19
CA PRO A 211 0.90 -3.71 -11.14
C PRO A 211 -0.50 -4.24 -11.51
N SER A 212 -1.45 -4.09 -10.61
CA SER A 212 -2.82 -4.59 -10.76
C SER A 212 -3.80 -3.60 -10.14
N GLU A 213 -5.10 -3.78 -10.39
CA GLU A 213 -6.15 -2.99 -9.75
C GLU A 213 -5.92 -1.48 -9.91
N LEU A 214 -5.77 -1.04 -11.17
CA LEU A 214 -5.24 0.27 -11.52
C LEU A 214 -6.24 1.39 -11.24
N THR A 215 -5.73 2.51 -10.72
CA THR A 215 -6.43 3.80 -10.62
C THR A 215 -5.63 4.88 -11.36
N LEU A 216 -6.32 5.89 -11.87
CA LEU A 216 -5.71 6.92 -12.70
C LEU A 216 -6.33 8.31 -12.52
N ALA A 217 -5.53 9.36 -12.70
CA ALA A 217 -5.97 10.75 -12.66
C ALA A 217 -5.21 11.59 -13.69
N GLU A 218 -5.92 12.51 -14.35
CA GLU A 218 -5.29 13.54 -15.18
C GLU A 218 -4.66 14.63 -14.30
N LEU A 219 -3.35 14.83 -14.48
CA LEU A 219 -2.57 15.83 -13.76
C LEU A 219 -2.77 17.25 -14.33
N GLY A 220 -2.27 18.25 -13.61
CA GLY A 220 -2.38 19.65 -14.01
C GLY A 220 -1.77 19.98 -15.38
N ASP A 221 -0.78 19.20 -15.82
CA ASP A 221 -0.11 19.33 -17.12
C ASP A 221 -0.76 18.49 -18.25
N GLY A 222 -1.85 17.76 -17.96
CA GLY A 222 -2.53 16.88 -18.91
C GLY A 222 -1.92 15.48 -19.06
N SER A 223 -0.86 15.16 -18.32
CA SER A 223 -0.38 13.78 -18.21
C SER A 223 -1.30 12.94 -17.33
N ILE A 224 -1.31 11.62 -17.53
CA ILE A 224 -2.07 10.67 -16.73
C ILE A 224 -1.12 10.06 -15.71
N LEU A 225 -1.39 10.26 -14.42
CA LEU A 225 -0.79 9.47 -13.36
C LEU A 225 -1.54 8.15 -13.26
N VAL A 226 -0.81 7.03 -13.21
CA VAL A 226 -1.40 5.69 -13.04
C VAL A 226 -0.76 5.05 -11.82
N SER A 227 -1.59 4.56 -10.89
CA SER A 227 -1.15 3.81 -9.73
C SER A 227 -1.82 2.46 -9.68
N GLY A 228 -1.04 1.42 -9.41
CA GLY A 228 -1.54 0.06 -9.20
C GLY A 228 -1.25 -0.43 -7.78
N ARG A 229 -2.07 -1.36 -7.32
CA ARG A 229 -1.70 -2.30 -6.28
C ARG A 229 -0.49 -3.10 -6.78
N GLU A 230 0.55 -3.18 -5.98
CA GLU A 230 1.65 -4.13 -6.17
C GLU A 230 1.36 -5.35 -5.31
N THR A 231 1.61 -6.56 -5.84
CA THR A 231 1.30 -7.81 -5.16
C THR A 231 2.45 -8.79 -5.37
N ASP A 232 3.13 -9.14 -4.28
CA ASP A 232 4.14 -10.20 -4.19
C ASP A 232 5.36 -10.06 -5.12
N GLY A 233 5.54 -8.89 -5.75
CA GLY A 233 6.74 -8.55 -6.50
C GLY A 233 8.00 -8.55 -5.64
N THR A 234 9.17 -8.72 -6.26
CA THR A 234 10.46 -8.65 -5.56
C THR A 234 10.89 -7.22 -5.25
N ASP A 235 10.41 -6.23 -5.99
CA ASP A 235 10.59 -4.81 -5.66
C ASP A 235 9.88 -4.46 -4.34
N LEU A 236 10.33 -3.40 -3.67
CA LEU A 236 9.86 -3.00 -2.34
C LEU A 236 8.61 -2.13 -2.41
N GLY A 237 7.60 -2.47 -1.62
CA GLY A 237 6.35 -1.71 -1.48
C GLY A 237 5.13 -2.41 -2.07
N GLN A 238 3.95 -2.05 -1.57
CA GLN A 238 2.67 -2.65 -1.98
C GLN A 238 1.87 -1.75 -2.95
N ARG A 239 2.51 -0.69 -3.44
CA ARG A 239 2.00 0.17 -4.52
C ARG A 239 3.07 0.55 -5.51
N THR A 240 2.63 0.76 -6.74
CA THR A 240 3.50 1.10 -7.86
C THR A 240 2.87 2.16 -8.75
N GLN A 241 3.69 2.97 -9.43
CA GLN A 241 3.23 4.08 -10.25
C GLN A 241 4.02 4.25 -11.55
N THR A 242 3.35 4.80 -12.55
CA THR A 242 3.96 5.33 -13.78
C THR A 242 3.12 6.52 -14.29
N THR A 243 3.58 7.15 -15.37
CA THR A 243 2.87 8.24 -16.03
C THR A 243 2.73 7.99 -17.53
N SER A 244 1.66 8.49 -18.14
CA SER A 244 1.52 8.61 -19.59
C SER A 244 1.42 10.08 -19.99
N ARG A 245 2.16 10.50 -21.01
CA ARG A 245 2.17 11.89 -21.52
C ARG A 245 1.53 12.05 -22.90
N ASP A 246 1.02 10.95 -23.47
CA ASP A 246 0.48 10.88 -24.82
C ASP A 246 -0.97 10.38 -24.83
N GLY A 247 -1.72 10.77 -23.79
CA GLY A 247 -3.15 10.44 -23.66
C GLY A 247 -3.41 8.95 -23.44
N GLY A 248 -2.47 8.23 -22.83
CA GLY A 248 -2.62 6.80 -22.53
C GLY A 248 -2.17 5.86 -23.65
N ASN A 249 -1.44 6.33 -24.66
CA ASN A 249 -0.93 5.45 -25.73
C ASN A 249 0.35 4.71 -25.31
N SER A 250 1.18 5.31 -24.45
CA SER A 250 2.37 4.68 -23.88
C SER A 250 2.64 5.16 -22.45
N PHE A 251 3.33 4.33 -21.67
CA PHE A 251 3.92 4.74 -20.40
C PHE A 251 5.29 5.37 -20.64
N THR A 252 5.60 6.44 -19.91
CA THR A 252 6.91 7.11 -20.01
C THR A 252 8.06 6.27 -19.47
N ALA A 253 7.74 5.31 -18.60
CA ALA A 253 8.63 4.32 -18.04
C ALA A 253 7.80 3.13 -17.54
N PRO A 254 8.40 1.95 -17.31
CA PRO A 254 7.74 0.88 -16.57
C PRO A 254 7.27 1.37 -15.19
N PHE A 255 6.31 0.65 -14.62
CA PHE A 255 5.88 0.87 -13.25
C PHE A 255 7.07 0.83 -12.27
N ARG A 256 7.00 1.67 -11.24
CA ARG A 256 7.99 1.75 -10.17
C ARG A 256 7.31 1.64 -8.81
N ALA A 257 7.77 0.70 -7.99
CA ALA A 257 7.31 0.53 -6.62
C ALA A 257 7.63 1.76 -5.73
N LEU A 258 6.77 2.01 -4.75
CA LEU A 258 6.87 3.10 -3.78
C LEU A 258 7.14 2.52 -2.38
N PRO A 259 8.41 2.25 -2.01
CA PRO A 259 8.74 1.54 -0.78
C PRO A 259 8.35 2.29 0.50
N ASP A 260 8.41 3.61 0.48
CA ASP A 260 8.13 4.50 1.61
C ASP A 260 6.66 4.94 1.70
N LEU A 261 5.81 4.47 0.78
CA LEU A 261 4.37 4.62 0.86
C LEU A 261 3.75 3.40 1.55
N TYR A 262 3.41 3.54 2.83
CA TYR A 262 2.89 2.43 3.62
C TYR A 262 1.42 2.18 3.31
N THR A 263 1.18 1.05 2.66
CA THR A 263 -0.15 0.51 2.36
C THR A 263 -0.08 -1.02 2.46
N PRO A 264 -1.20 -1.70 2.76
CA PRO A 264 -1.28 -3.13 2.55
C PRO A 264 -1.47 -3.42 1.04
N GLN A 265 -1.43 -4.70 0.66
CA GLN A 265 -1.78 -5.13 -0.70
C GLN A 265 -3.27 -4.96 -0.98
N VAL A 266 -3.67 -3.78 -1.44
CA VAL A 266 -5.07 -3.42 -1.67
C VAL A 266 -5.21 -2.38 -2.76
N GLN A 267 -6.32 -2.46 -3.48
CA GLN A 267 -6.79 -1.39 -4.36
C GLN A 267 -7.05 -0.09 -3.56
N GLY A 268 -6.96 1.04 -4.24
CA GLY A 268 -7.16 2.38 -3.72
C GLY A 268 -7.25 3.35 -4.90
N SER A 269 -7.76 4.54 -4.67
CA SER A 269 -8.10 5.49 -5.73
C SER A 269 -7.31 6.78 -5.64
N ILE A 270 -7.05 7.40 -6.80
CA ILE A 270 -6.44 8.72 -6.89
C ILE A 270 -7.40 9.73 -7.51
N LEU A 271 -7.36 10.96 -7.02
CA LEU A 271 -8.18 12.06 -7.53
C LEU A 271 -7.39 13.37 -7.47
N ARG A 272 -7.44 14.16 -8.54
CA ARG A 272 -6.88 15.51 -8.52
C ARG A 272 -7.85 16.49 -7.85
N LEU A 273 -7.34 17.25 -6.87
CA LEU A 273 -8.05 18.34 -6.19
C LEU A 273 -7.20 19.61 -6.27
N GLY A 274 -7.55 20.52 -7.19
CA GLY A 274 -6.76 21.73 -7.44
C GLY A 274 -5.33 21.39 -7.91
N ASP A 275 -4.35 21.80 -7.12
CA ASP A 275 -2.91 21.58 -7.38
C ASP A 275 -2.35 20.34 -6.66
N ARG A 276 -3.14 19.68 -5.82
CA ARG A 276 -2.75 18.44 -5.14
C ARG A 276 -3.42 17.21 -5.76
N VAL A 277 -2.78 16.07 -5.61
CA VAL A 277 -3.37 14.76 -5.92
C VAL A 277 -3.65 14.05 -4.59
N LEU A 278 -4.85 13.51 -4.45
CA LEU A 278 -5.27 12.71 -3.31
C LEU A 278 -5.10 11.23 -3.63
N LEU A 279 -4.72 10.44 -2.65
CA LEU A 279 -4.78 8.97 -2.64
C LEU A 279 -5.66 8.55 -1.46
N ALA A 280 -6.71 7.79 -1.73
CA ALA A 280 -7.46 7.05 -0.71
C ALA A 280 -6.99 5.61 -0.69
N CYS A 281 -6.46 5.18 0.46
CA CYS A 281 -5.99 3.82 0.67
C CYS A 281 -5.86 3.54 2.18
N PRO A 282 -6.09 2.30 2.64
CA PRO A 282 -5.65 1.86 3.96
C PRO A 282 -4.15 2.12 4.17
N ALA A 283 -3.76 2.60 5.35
CA ALA A 283 -2.38 3.00 5.67
C ALA A 283 -1.64 2.04 6.61
N ASP A 284 -2.31 1.03 7.15
CA ASP A 284 -1.66 -0.04 7.93
C ASP A 284 -0.91 -1.00 6.96
N PRO A 285 0.41 -1.15 7.09
CA PRO A 285 1.21 -1.93 6.13
C PRO A 285 1.02 -3.46 6.23
N ASP A 286 0.40 -3.96 7.31
CA ASP A 286 0.11 -5.40 7.52
C ASP A 286 -1.34 -5.73 7.18
N ARG A 287 -2.26 -4.85 7.58
CA ARG A 287 -3.69 -5.14 7.54
C ARG A 287 -4.43 -4.12 6.71
N ARG A 288 -5.49 -4.58 6.06
CA ARG A 288 -6.51 -3.73 5.43
C ARG A 288 -7.28 -2.95 6.50
N ARG A 289 -6.66 -1.92 7.07
CA ARG A 289 -7.16 -1.06 8.15
C ARG A 289 -6.66 0.37 7.99
N THR A 290 -7.32 1.27 8.69
CA THR A 290 -6.94 2.70 8.73
C THR A 290 -7.09 3.37 7.38
N MET A 291 -8.34 3.47 6.87
CA MET A 291 -8.60 4.26 5.65
C MET A 291 -8.10 5.69 5.84
N MET A 292 -7.29 6.16 4.90
CA MET A 292 -6.60 7.44 5.00
C MET A 292 -6.59 8.15 3.64
N ILE A 293 -6.63 9.48 3.69
CA ILE A 293 -6.31 10.34 2.56
C ILE A 293 -4.86 10.81 2.66
N ARG A 294 -4.07 10.58 1.61
CA ARG A 294 -2.69 11.08 1.45
C ARG A 294 -2.66 12.14 0.36
N SER A 295 -1.99 13.26 0.59
CA SER A 295 -1.78 14.25 -0.45
C SER A 295 -0.42 14.06 -1.12
N SER A 296 -0.36 14.40 -2.40
CA SER A 296 0.86 14.68 -3.13
C SER A 296 0.80 16.10 -3.67
N TYR A 297 1.92 16.82 -3.55
CA TYR A 297 2.06 18.21 -4.03
C TYR A 297 3.05 18.33 -5.20
N ASP A 298 3.52 17.21 -5.74
CA ASP A 298 4.52 17.14 -6.81
C ASP A 298 4.08 16.21 -7.97
N GLY A 299 2.75 16.03 -8.12
CA GLY A 299 2.15 15.24 -9.19
C GLY A 299 2.21 13.73 -8.95
N GLY A 300 2.25 13.28 -7.69
CA GLY A 300 2.28 11.87 -7.30
C GLY A 300 3.68 11.29 -7.12
N ARG A 301 4.76 12.09 -7.22
CA ARG A 301 6.13 11.58 -7.06
C ARG A 301 6.44 11.24 -5.60
N THR A 302 5.95 12.06 -4.68
CA THR A 302 5.99 11.82 -3.24
C THR A 302 4.59 11.96 -2.65
N TRP A 303 4.34 11.24 -1.57
CA TRP A 303 3.07 11.21 -0.86
C TRP A 303 3.30 11.57 0.59
N ASP A 304 2.29 12.18 1.22
CA ASP A 304 2.30 12.46 2.65
C ASP A 304 2.66 11.22 3.47
N SER A 305 3.16 11.46 4.68
CA SER A 305 3.32 10.61 5.86
C SER A 305 2.13 9.78 6.32
N VAL A 306 2.30 8.66 7.04
CA VAL A 306 1.20 8.16 7.92
C VAL A 306 0.90 9.22 8.99
N ASP A 307 1.94 9.88 9.50
CA ASP A 307 1.88 11.01 10.43
C ASP A 307 1.41 12.35 9.80
N ARG A 308 1.28 12.41 8.47
CA ARG A 308 0.87 13.64 7.74
C ARG A 308 -0.47 13.49 7.03
N GLY A 309 -0.93 12.26 6.79
CA GLY A 309 -2.21 11.99 6.15
C GLY A 309 -3.41 12.32 7.04
N THR A 310 -4.59 12.31 6.44
CA THR A 310 -5.86 12.50 7.14
C THR A 310 -6.52 11.16 7.38
N VAL A 311 -6.64 10.74 8.64
CA VAL A 311 -7.32 9.48 9.00
C VAL A 311 -8.83 9.65 8.80
N VAL A 312 -9.44 8.77 8.01
CA VAL A 312 -10.89 8.71 7.82
C VAL A 312 -11.52 7.82 8.89
N THR A 313 -10.92 6.65 9.14
CA THR A 313 -11.30 5.73 10.20
C THR A 313 -10.11 4.82 10.53
N THR A 314 -10.08 4.24 11.73
CA THR A 314 -9.09 3.22 12.16
C THR A 314 -9.63 1.78 12.05
N ASP A 315 -10.87 1.63 11.59
CA ASP A 315 -11.53 0.34 11.36
C ASP A 315 -10.80 -0.52 10.31
N TRP A 316 -11.25 -1.75 10.13
CA TRP A 316 -10.95 -2.46 8.89
C TRP A 316 -11.43 -1.66 7.70
N SER A 317 -10.63 -1.67 6.65
CA SER A 317 -10.83 -0.85 5.47
C SER A 317 -10.16 -1.48 4.27
N GLY A 318 -10.87 -1.58 3.15
CA GLY A 318 -10.40 -2.25 1.95
C GLY A 318 -10.34 -1.31 0.76
N TYR A 319 -11.01 -1.73 -0.31
CA TYR A 319 -11.09 -1.02 -1.59
C TYR A 319 -11.73 0.35 -1.39
N SER A 320 -11.35 1.32 -2.23
CA SER A 320 -11.90 2.67 -2.13
C SER A 320 -11.88 3.42 -3.45
N ASP A 321 -12.88 4.29 -3.62
CA ASP A 321 -13.03 5.16 -4.77
C ASP A 321 -13.36 6.61 -4.40
N LEU A 322 -12.70 7.55 -5.05
CA LEU A 322 -12.83 9.00 -4.83
C LEU A 322 -13.61 9.64 -5.98
N VAL A 323 -14.48 10.60 -5.65
CA VAL A 323 -15.26 11.35 -6.65
C VAL A 323 -15.39 12.81 -6.28
N ARG A 324 -15.37 13.71 -7.26
CA ARG A 324 -15.83 15.09 -7.04
C ARG A 324 -17.35 15.10 -7.00
N THR A 325 -17.91 15.44 -5.84
CA THR A 325 -19.38 15.53 -5.66
C THR A 325 -19.90 16.92 -5.98
N ALA A 326 -19.10 17.95 -5.68
CA ALA A 326 -19.34 19.35 -5.99
C ALA A 326 -18.00 20.07 -6.22
N ASP A 327 -18.03 21.39 -6.40
CA ASP A 327 -16.84 22.20 -6.69
C ASP A 327 -15.79 22.15 -5.57
N ASP A 328 -16.18 22.06 -4.30
CA ASP A 328 -15.27 22.02 -3.15
C ASP A 328 -15.33 20.71 -2.34
N THR A 329 -16.22 19.80 -2.74
CA THR A 329 -16.55 18.61 -1.95
C THR A 329 -16.13 17.33 -2.66
N VAL A 330 -15.33 16.53 -1.97
CA VAL A 330 -14.90 15.20 -2.38
C VAL A 330 -15.75 14.15 -1.66
N GLY A 331 -16.17 13.14 -2.39
CA GLY A 331 -16.78 11.92 -1.88
C GLY A 331 -15.77 10.79 -1.85
N LEU A 332 -15.83 9.96 -0.82
CA LEU A 332 -15.04 8.74 -0.66
C LEU A 332 -16.01 7.58 -0.43
N LEU A 333 -16.08 6.66 -1.39
CA LEU A 333 -16.74 5.37 -1.26
C LEU A 333 -15.71 4.32 -0.86
N TYR A 334 -15.90 3.58 0.22
CA TYR A 334 -14.89 2.63 0.68
C TYR A 334 -15.47 1.44 1.45
N GLU A 335 -14.84 0.29 1.30
CA GLU A 335 -15.06 -0.88 2.17
C GLU A 335 -14.58 -0.58 3.58
N GLY A 336 -15.36 -0.94 4.60
CA GLY A 336 -14.88 -0.90 5.97
C GLY A 336 -15.80 -1.57 6.99
N GLY A 337 -15.30 -1.79 8.20
CA GLY A 337 -16.04 -2.51 9.23
C GLY A 337 -15.28 -2.70 10.54
N ALA A 338 -16.02 -3.00 11.60
CA ALA A 338 -15.44 -3.21 12.92
C ALA A 338 -14.70 -4.56 13.02
N VAL A 339 -15.17 -5.57 12.27
CA VAL A 339 -14.66 -6.94 12.35
C VAL A 339 -13.93 -7.35 11.07
N ASP A 340 -14.44 -6.94 9.91
CA ASP A 340 -13.86 -7.22 8.60
C ASP A 340 -14.05 -6.01 7.67
N ALA A 341 -13.15 -5.81 6.71
CA ALA A 341 -13.30 -4.73 5.72
C ALA A 341 -14.57 -4.93 4.86
N ARG A 342 -15.07 -6.17 4.76
CA ARG A 342 -16.23 -6.58 3.96
C ARG A 342 -17.57 -6.45 4.67
N ASP A 343 -17.57 -5.96 5.92
CA ASP A 343 -18.81 -5.80 6.70
C ASP A 343 -19.80 -4.85 5.99
N GLU A 344 -19.27 -3.78 5.37
CA GLU A 344 -20.07 -2.78 4.66
C GLU A 344 -19.23 -1.94 3.70
N ILE A 345 -19.90 -1.23 2.80
CA ILE A 345 -19.33 -0.11 2.05
C ILE A 345 -19.93 1.19 2.59
N ARG A 346 -19.08 2.16 2.90
CA ARG A 346 -19.40 3.47 3.47
C ARG A 346 -19.17 4.56 2.43
N PHE A 347 -19.94 5.63 2.53
CA PHE A 347 -19.72 6.87 1.78
C PHE A 347 -19.45 8.00 2.78
N ALA A 348 -18.32 8.69 2.61
CA ALA A 348 -17.94 9.87 3.37
C ALA A 348 -17.80 11.07 2.42
N ARG A 349 -18.00 12.27 2.96
CA ARG A 349 -17.84 13.53 2.24
C ARG A 349 -16.95 14.46 3.02
N PHE A 350 -16.07 15.18 2.34
CA PHE A 350 -15.18 16.15 2.97
C PHE A 350 -14.83 17.28 2.00
N THR A 351 -14.44 18.41 2.55
CA THR A 351 -13.86 19.54 1.82
C THR A 351 -12.35 19.57 2.03
N GLU A 352 -11.64 20.39 1.26
CA GLU A 352 -10.18 20.53 1.38
C GLU A 352 -9.74 20.96 2.79
N ASP A 353 -10.53 21.81 3.48
CA ASP A 353 -10.23 22.32 4.83
C ASP A 353 -10.29 21.24 5.92
N TRP A 354 -10.93 20.10 5.65
CA TRP A 354 -10.93 18.95 6.57
C TRP A 354 -9.63 18.15 6.50
N LEU A 355 -8.88 18.25 5.40
CA LEU A 355 -7.61 17.54 5.24
C LEU A 355 -6.56 18.12 6.19
N THR A 356 -5.72 17.25 6.75
CA THR A 356 -4.54 17.63 7.52
C THR A 356 -3.74 18.67 6.74
N PRO A 357 -3.51 19.87 7.31
CA PRO A 357 -2.80 20.93 6.60
C PRO A 357 -1.38 20.51 6.23
N ARG A 358 -0.91 20.95 5.06
CA ARG A 358 0.48 20.77 4.66
C ARG A 358 1.38 21.48 5.68
N ARG A 359 2.19 20.70 6.40
CA ARG A 359 3.21 21.23 7.32
C ARG A 359 4.59 21.23 6.65
N GLY A 360 5.47 22.13 7.13
CA GLY A 360 6.85 22.24 6.67
C GLY A 360 7.69 20.97 6.89
N PRO A 361 8.99 21.01 6.58
CA PRO A 361 9.91 19.91 6.89
C PRO A 361 9.91 19.63 8.40
N ASP A 362 10.05 18.35 8.76
CA ASP A 362 10.26 17.95 10.15
C ASP A 362 11.65 18.39 10.64
N PRO A 363 11.85 18.60 11.95
CA PRO A 363 13.19 18.62 12.53
C PRO A 363 13.95 17.35 12.14
N VAL A 364 15.26 17.44 12.02
CA VAL A 364 16.11 16.33 11.60
C VAL A 364 17.30 16.12 12.53
N THR A 365 17.75 14.87 12.63
CA THR A 365 19.03 14.47 13.22
C THR A 365 19.96 13.97 12.11
N PRO A 366 21.27 14.24 12.16
CA PRO A 366 22.20 13.77 11.14
C PRO A 366 22.28 12.24 11.09
N ASP A 367 22.46 11.72 9.87
CA ASP A 367 22.97 10.38 9.60
C ASP A 367 24.40 10.54 9.06
N LEU A 368 25.39 10.04 9.80
CA LEU A 368 26.81 10.17 9.48
C LEU A 368 27.30 9.07 8.52
N ALA A 369 26.44 8.15 8.11
CA ALA A 369 26.80 7.16 7.11
C ALA A 369 27.13 7.83 5.75
N PRO A 370 28.07 7.27 4.97
CA PRO A 370 28.46 7.83 3.68
C PRO A 370 27.26 8.01 2.74
N GLY A 371 27.05 9.25 2.27
CA GLY A 371 25.97 9.58 1.33
C GLY A 371 24.56 9.61 1.94
N ALA A 372 24.44 9.54 3.27
CA ALA A 372 23.14 9.61 3.93
C ALA A 372 22.59 11.03 4.02
N HIS A 373 21.26 11.12 4.01
CA HIS A 373 20.53 12.33 4.34
C HIS A 373 20.11 12.30 5.82
N PRO A 374 19.94 13.47 6.47
CA PRO A 374 19.41 13.53 7.84
C PRO A 374 18.08 12.79 7.99
N ALA A 375 17.88 12.15 9.15
CA ALA A 375 16.65 11.46 9.51
C ALA A 375 15.65 12.40 10.19
N ALA A 376 14.37 12.25 9.88
CA ALA A 376 13.30 13.06 10.47
C ALA A 376 13.08 12.68 11.93
N VAL A 377 12.89 13.68 12.80
CA VAL A 377 12.54 13.55 14.21
C VAL A 377 11.08 13.97 14.37
N LEU A 378 10.24 13.03 14.80
CA LEU A 378 8.79 13.15 14.92
C LEU A 378 8.37 13.23 16.40
N GLY A 379 7.11 13.59 16.66
CA GLY A 379 6.49 13.64 18.01
C GLY A 379 6.98 14.75 18.95
N GLY A 380 8.19 15.27 18.71
CA GLY A 380 8.81 16.25 19.59
C GLY A 380 9.87 15.66 20.51
N ALA A 381 10.43 14.49 20.14
CA ALA A 381 11.53 13.83 20.82
C ALA A 381 12.62 14.81 21.24
N ARG A 382 13.01 14.73 22.51
CA ARG A 382 13.83 15.77 23.17
C ARG A 382 15.26 15.31 23.33
N ARG A 383 16.20 16.25 23.26
CA ARG A 383 17.59 15.96 23.61
C ARG A 383 17.73 15.67 25.10
N THR A 384 18.59 14.71 25.43
CA THR A 384 18.99 14.34 26.80
C THR A 384 20.48 14.02 26.82
N ASP A 385 21.06 13.88 28.01
CA ASP A 385 22.41 13.34 28.17
C ASP A 385 22.49 11.90 27.63
N GLY A 386 23.46 11.65 26.77
CA GLY A 386 23.73 10.36 26.15
C GLY A 386 24.90 9.62 26.80
N VAL A 387 25.22 8.45 26.25
CA VAL A 387 26.48 7.74 26.50
C VAL A 387 27.63 8.50 25.83
N PHE A 388 27.39 9.05 24.64
CA PHE A 388 28.38 9.82 23.89
C PHE A 388 27.85 11.21 23.53
N GLY A 389 28.08 12.15 24.45
CA GLY A 389 27.55 13.50 24.28
C GLY A 389 26.05 13.54 24.60
N GLY A 390 25.21 13.57 23.58
CA GLY A 390 23.76 13.68 23.72
C GLY A 390 23.03 12.48 23.13
N ALA A 391 21.76 12.34 23.47
CA ALA A 391 20.85 11.32 22.96
C ALA A 391 19.46 11.93 22.72
N LEU A 392 18.54 11.13 22.15
CA LEU A 392 17.13 11.48 22.08
C LEU A 392 16.32 10.69 23.11
N ALA A 393 15.47 11.41 23.84
CA ALA A 393 14.44 10.89 24.72
C ALA A 393 13.10 10.85 23.98
N PHE A 394 12.42 9.72 24.13
CA PHE A 394 11.15 9.35 23.50
C PHE A 394 10.09 9.21 24.59
N ASP A 395 8.89 9.72 24.35
CA ASP A 395 7.83 9.82 25.36
C ASP A 395 6.84 8.64 25.39
N GLY A 396 6.90 7.73 24.42
CA GLY A 396 5.97 6.59 24.29
C GLY A 396 4.64 6.89 23.62
N THR A 397 4.45 8.09 23.04
CA THR A 397 3.18 8.50 22.44
C THR A 397 3.27 8.58 20.93
N ASP A 398 4.17 9.40 20.40
CA ASP A 398 4.31 9.63 18.95
C ASP A 398 5.76 9.92 18.50
N ASP A 399 6.71 9.94 19.44
CA ASP A 399 8.13 10.18 19.18
C ASP A 399 8.77 9.07 18.33
N ALA A 400 9.48 9.47 17.28
CA ALA A 400 10.21 8.56 16.40
C ALA A 400 11.36 9.27 15.68
N VAL A 401 12.38 8.50 15.28
CA VAL A 401 13.31 8.92 14.23
C VAL A 401 13.09 8.05 13.00
N ARG A 402 12.78 8.66 11.86
CA ARG A 402 12.52 7.96 10.61
C ARG A 402 13.50 8.36 9.52
N LEU A 403 14.16 7.36 8.95
CA LEU A 403 15.14 7.59 7.89
C LEU A 403 14.43 7.75 6.54
N PRO A 404 14.86 8.70 5.69
CA PRO A 404 14.41 8.75 4.31
C PRO A 404 14.89 7.50 3.56
N TYR A 405 14.04 6.98 2.66
CA TYR A 405 14.39 5.82 1.85
C TYR A 405 15.62 6.08 0.99
N ARG A 406 16.53 5.11 0.95
CA ARG A 406 17.64 5.01 0.00
C ARG A 406 17.96 3.55 -0.27
N ALA A 407 18.51 3.26 -1.45
CA ALA A 407 18.75 1.90 -1.92
C ALA A 407 19.74 1.08 -1.08
N SER A 408 20.51 1.71 -0.19
CA SER A 408 21.44 1.02 0.72
C SER A 408 20.82 0.54 2.04
N LEU A 409 19.61 0.99 2.39
CA LEU A 409 18.94 0.57 3.63
C LEU A 409 18.37 -0.86 3.57
N PRO A 410 17.77 -1.32 2.46
CA PRO A 410 17.31 -2.69 2.35
C PRO A 410 18.50 -3.65 2.33
N LEU A 411 18.63 -4.45 3.39
CA LEU A 411 19.77 -5.36 3.58
C LEU A 411 19.75 -6.56 2.63
N GLY A 412 18.64 -6.83 1.94
CA GLY A 412 18.54 -7.96 1.04
C GLY A 412 18.75 -9.27 1.81
N ALA A 413 19.53 -10.20 1.26
CA ALA A 413 19.92 -11.45 1.91
C ALA A 413 21.31 -11.37 2.58
N LYS A 414 21.85 -10.16 2.77
CA LYS A 414 23.16 -9.96 3.37
C LYS A 414 23.15 -10.33 4.85
N ASP A 415 24.31 -10.75 5.33
CA ASP A 415 24.67 -10.66 6.74
C ASP A 415 24.66 -9.19 7.18
N PHE A 416 24.39 -8.92 8.44
CA PHE A 416 24.32 -7.54 8.94
C PHE A 416 24.61 -7.45 10.43
N THR A 417 24.87 -6.22 10.89
CA THR A 417 24.99 -5.88 12.30
C THR A 417 24.24 -4.60 12.56
N ALA A 418 23.31 -4.60 13.53
CA ALA A 418 22.64 -3.41 14.04
C ALA A 418 23.05 -3.20 15.50
N SER A 419 23.36 -1.97 15.89
CA SER A 419 23.77 -1.65 17.25
C SER A 419 23.16 -0.33 17.70
N LEU A 420 22.84 -0.23 19.00
CA LEU A 420 22.40 1.02 19.63
C LEU A 420 22.61 0.96 21.14
N TRP A 421 22.61 2.13 21.76
CA TRP A 421 22.47 2.28 23.20
C TRP A 421 21.04 2.66 23.55
N PHE A 422 20.52 2.10 24.64
CA PHE A 422 19.18 2.40 25.13
C PHE A 422 19.15 2.50 26.66
N ARG A 423 18.19 3.26 27.18
CA ARG A 423 17.79 3.23 28.59
C ARG A 423 16.29 3.43 28.71
N TYR A 424 15.64 2.72 29.62
CA TYR A 424 14.21 2.87 29.87
C TYR A 424 13.81 2.28 31.22
N THR A 425 12.61 2.62 31.68
CA THR A 425 12.04 2.13 32.95
C THR A 425 10.63 1.58 32.80
N ALA A 426 10.12 1.47 31.58
CA ALA A 426 8.79 0.90 31.34
C ALA A 426 8.76 -0.55 31.85
N THR A 427 7.67 -0.93 32.51
CA THR A 427 7.46 -2.29 33.06
C THR A 427 6.52 -3.14 32.23
N SER A 428 5.90 -2.56 31.20
CA SER A 428 4.95 -3.22 30.31
C SER A 428 5.01 -2.62 28.91
N GLY A 429 4.24 -3.24 27.99
CA GLY A 429 4.15 -2.80 26.61
C GLY A 429 5.34 -3.25 25.77
N GLU A 430 5.20 -3.04 24.47
CA GLU A 430 6.27 -3.25 23.50
C GLU A 430 7.11 -1.98 23.39
N GLN A 431 8.44 -2.12 23.49
CA GLN A 431 9.39 -1.01 23.50
C GLN A 431 10.28 -1.08 22.25
N PRO A 432 9.80 -0.59 21.07
CA PRO A 432 10.54 -0.72 19.81
C PRO A 432 11.81 0.15 19.81
N LEU A 433 12.98 -0.48 19.70
CA LEU A 433 14.26 0.23 19.67
C LEU A 433 14.68 0.52 18.21
N LEU A 434 14.60 -0.49 17.36
CA LEU A 434 14.86 -0.42 15.92
C LEU A 434 13.81 -1.27 15.18
N TRP A 435 13.24 -0.73 14.10
CA TRP A 435 12.37 -1.46 13.18
C TRP A 435 12.76 -1.18 11.73
N MET A 436 12.91 -2.24 10.94
CA MET A 436 13.26 -2.16 9.52
C MET A 436 12.38 -3.08 8.69
N GLY A 437 11.78 -2.54 7.62
CA GLY A 437 10.88 -3.34 6.77
C GLY A 437 9.57 -3.70 7.49
N GLY A 438 8.83 -4.65 6.92
CA GLY A 438 7.40 -4.90 7.16
C GLY A 438 6.97 -5.23 8.59
N ILE A 439 5.75 -5.75 8.72
CA ILE A 439 5.09 -6.05 9.99
C ILE A 439 4.57 -7.49 9.96
N GLY A 440 4.35 -8.09 11.14
CA GLY A 440 3.75 -9.42 11.26
C GLY A 440 4.76 -10.53 11.00
N THR A 441 4.34 -11.63 10.39
CA THR A 441 5.20 -12.79 10.06
C THR A 441 5.21 -13.13 8.57
N SER A 442 4.42 -12.42 7.77
CA SER A 442 4.28 -12.60 6.32
C SER A 442 5.12 -11.60 5.52
N GLU A 443 5.70 -10.60 6.16
CA GLU A 443 6.52 -9.58 5.51
C GLU A 443 7.96 -9.61 6.05
N PRO A 444 8.98 -9.60 5.16
CA PRO A 444 10.37 -9.51 5.58
C PRO A 444 10.65 -8.26 6.41
N GLN A 445 11.36 -8.45 7.52
CA GLN A 445 11.64 -7.39 8.49
C GLN A 445 12.84 -7.73 9.37
N VAL A 446 13.40 -6.71 10.01
CA VAL A 446 14.38 -6.82 11.10
C VAL A 446 13.95 -5.87 12.21
N TRP A 447 13.89 -6.35 13.45
CA TRP A 447 13.66 -5.46 14.58
C TRP A 447 14.38 -5.88 15.85
N LEU A 448 14.54 -4.91 16.75
CA LEU A 448 15.04 -5.06 18.11
C LEU A 448 14.09 -4.29 19.04
N ARG A 449 13.61 -4.95 20.10
CA ARG A 449 12.67 -4.33 21.05
C ARG A 449 12.83 -4.86 22.48
N GLY A 450 12.42 -4.05 23.44
CA GLY A 450 12.19 -4.48 24.82
C GLY A 450 10.77 -5.00 25.04
N GLU A 451 10.66 -6.01 25.90
CA GLU A 451 9.40 -6.57 26.35
C GLU A 451 9.45 -6.81 27.87
N PRO A 452 9.36 -5.74 28.67
CA PRO A 452 9.60 -5.81 30.12
C PRO A 452 8.65 -6.76 30.85
N ALA A 453 7.39 -6.88 30.43
CA ALA A 453 6.43 -7.84 30.99
C ALA A 453 6.82 -9.31 30.75
N ASN A 454 7.65 -9.57 29.73
CA ASN A 454 8.17 -10.89 29.39
C ASN A 454 9.64 -11.08 29.85
N HIS A 455 10.18 -10.13 30.62
CA HIS A 455 11.56 -10.14 31.12
C HIS A 455 12.63 -10.31 30.04
N ARG A 456 12.49 -9.64 28.88
CA ARG A 456 13.45 -9.79 27.77
C ARG A 456 13.66 -8.54 26.91
N ILE A 457 14.84 -8.46 26.31
CA ILE A 457 15.08 -7.82 25.02
C ILE A 457 15.02 -8.92 23.97
N GLN A 458 14.42 -8.62 22.82
CA GLN A 458 14.26 -9.56 21.73
C GLN A 458 14.68 -8.92 20.40
N GLY A 459 15.46 -9.66 19.61
CA GLY A 459 15.73 -9.37 18.22
C GLY A 459 15.04 -10.39 17.33
N LEU A 460 14.54 -9.97 16.18
CA LEU A 460 13.84 -10.82 15.23
C LEU A 460 14.23 -10.49 13.80
N ILE A 461 14.25 -11.52 12.96
CA ILE A 461 14.23 -11.36 11.51
C ILE A 461 13.10 -12.21 10.91
N THR A 462 12.49 -11.68 9.87
CA THR A 462 11.64 -12.42 8.92
C THR A 462 12.32 -12.36 7.57
N ALA A 463 12.58 -13.51 6.95
CA ALA A 463 13.29 -13.61 5.68
C ALA A 463 12.49 -14.42 4.65
N ARG A 464 12.60 -14.03 3.38
CA ARG A 464 12.01 -14.71 2.22
C ARG A 464 13.08 -15.23 1.27
N ASP A 465 13.02 -16.51 0.94
CA ASP A 465 13.94 -17.20 0.04
C ASP A 465 13.21 -17.62 -1.25
N GLY A 466 13.60 -17.05 -2.39
CA GLY A 466 12.88 -17.26 -3.65
C GLY A 466 11.38 -16.88 -3.55
N ALA A 467 10.53 -17.77 -4.03
CA ALA A 467 9.07 -17.71 -3.93
C ALA A 467 8.51 -18.42 -2.68
N ALA A 468 9.35 -18.97 -1.80
CA ALA A 468 8.88 -19.67 -0.60
C ALA A 468 8.19 -18.72 0.38
N ALA A 469 7.34 -19.29 1.23
CA ALA A 469 6.74 -18.56 2.35
C ALA A 469 7.84 -18.00 3.28
N PRO A 470 7.68 -16.76 3.81
CA PRO A 470 8.64 -16.19 4.73
C PRO A 470 8.80 -17.03 5.99
N ARG A 471 10.02 -17.02 6.53
CA ARG A 471 10.33 -17.67 7.80
C ARG A 471 10.82 -16.64 8.79
N THR A 472 10.42 -16.85 10.04
CA THR A 472 10.74 -15.95 11.15
C THR A 472 11.63 -16.67 12.16
N VAL A 473 12.66 -15.99 12.65
CA VAL A 473 13.41 -16.43 13.84
C VAL A 473 13.65 -15.26 14.77
N SER A 474 13.69 -15.55 16.07
CA SER A 474 14.00 -14.56 17.09
C SER A 474 15.04 -15.09 18.07
N VAL A 475 15.76 -14.15 18.67
CA VAL A 475 16.74 -14.37 19.72
C VAL A 475 16.40 -13.42 20.88
N ARG A 476 16.56 -13.89 22.13
CA ARG A 476 16.14 -13.14 23.31
C ARG A 476 17.14 -13.26 24.45
N THR A 477 17.16 -12.24 25.30
CA THR A 477 17.84 -12.26 26.59
C THR A 477 16.91 -12.83 27.68
N ASP A 478 17.47 -13.01 28.88
CA ASP A 478 16.74 -13.43 30.10
C ASP A 478 16.47 -12.27 31.07
N SER A 479 16.70 -11.02 30.62
CA SER A 479 16.39 -9.79 31.35
C SER A 479 15.87 -8.73 30.38
N ALA A 480 15.03 -7.83 30.89
CA ALA A 480 14.48 -6.72 30.13
C ALA A 480 15.40 -5.49 30.08
N TYR A 481 16.39 -5.38 30.97
CA TYR A 481 17.30 -4.22 31.02
C TYR A 481 16.55 -2.87 31.14
N ASN A 482 15.49 -2.85 31.95
CA ASN A 482 14.60 -1.71 32.17
C ASN A 482 14.85 -1.03 33.53
N ASP A 483 16.11 -0.97 33.97
CA ASP A 483 16.54 -0.43 35.28
C ASP A 483 16.88 1.08 35.24
N GLY A 484 16.65 1.74 34.10
CA GLY A 484 16.96 3.14 33.87
C GLY A 484 18.43 3.44 33.58
N GLN A 485 19.30 2.43 33.50
CA GLN A 485 20.70 2.58 33.09
C GLN A 485 20.86 2.45 31.57
N TRP A 486 22.00 2.93 31.08
CA TRP A 486 22.39 2.76 29.68
C TRP A 486 22.90 1.34 29.45
N HIS A 487 22.33 0.69 28.44
CA HIS A 487 22.72 -0.64 27.98
C HIS A 487 23.05 -0.61 26.50
N HIS A 488 24.02 -1.43 26.08
CA HIS A 488 24.44 -1.56 24.69
C HIS A 488 23.84 -2.82 24.08
N ALA A 489 23.05 -2.68 23.03
CA ALA A 489 22.52 -3.81 22.28
C ALA A 489 23.17 -3.95 20.91
N VAL A 490 23.39 -5.21 20.50
CA VAL A 490 23.86 -5.57 19.15
C VAL A 490 23.05 -6.76 18.63
N LEU A 491 22.35 -6.59 17.51
CA LEU A 491 21.73 -7.67 16.74
C LEU A 491 22.62 -7.98 15.53
N ARG A 492 23.08 -9.22 15.40
CA ARG A 492 23.97 -9.64 14.30
C ARG A 492 23.43 -10.89 13.61
N ARG A 493 23.31 -10.83 12.29
CA ARG A 493 23.08 -11.98 11.43
C ARG A 493 24.39 -12.32 10.69
N GLY A 494 24.88 -13.54 10.87
CA GLY A 494 26.02 -14.04 10.11
C GLY A 494 26.47 -15.44 10.52
N GLY A 495 27.15 -16.14 9.61
CA GLY A 495 27.62 -17.51 9.84
C GLY A 495 26.48 -18.50 10.15
N GLY A 496 25.30 -18.29 9.57
CA GLY A 496 24.10 -19.12 9.81
C GLY A 496 23.47 -18.93 11.20
N THR A 497 23.82 -17.85 11.92
CA THR A 497 23.32 -17.57 13.27
C THR A 497 22.77 -16.15 13.36
N LEU A 498 21.66 -15.98 14.08
CA LEU A 498 21.21 -14.70 14.61
C LEU A 498 21.66 -14.58 16.06
N SER A 499 22.47 -13.57 16.37
CA SER A 499 23.01 -13.31 17.71
C SER A 499 22.48 -11.98 18.26
N LEU A 500 22.15 -11.95 19.55
CA LEU A 500 21.84 -10.73 20.29
C LEU A 500 22.83 -10.60 21.45
N PHE A 501 23.48 -9.45 21.53
CA PHE A 501 24.33 -9.07 22.65
C PHE A 501 23.67 -7.94 23.42
N VAL A 502 23.61 -8.04 24.75
CA VAL A 502 23.32 -6.91 25.62
C VAL A 502 24.40 -6.83 26.70
N ASP A 503 25.11 -5.71 26.75
CA ASP A 503 26.30 -5.48 27.60
C ASP A 503 27.33 -6.62 27.51
N GLY A 504 27.57 -7.10 26.29
CA GLY A 504 28.50 -8.20 26.00
C GLY A 504 27.96 -9.60 26.30
N THR A 505 26.81 -9.74 26.97
CA THR A 505 26.17 -11.05 27.19
C THR A 505 25.49 -11.52 25.92
N ARG A 506 25.83 -12.73 25.42
CA ARG A 506 25.40 -13.23 24.11
C ARG A 506 24.27 -14.28 24.21
N SER A 507 23.21 -14.05 23.46
CA SER A 507 22.19 -15.03 23.09
C SER A 507 22.27 -15.37 21.60
N VAL A 508 21.90 -16.60 21.22
CA VAL A 508 21.96 -17.06 19.82
C VAL A 508 20.72 -17.87 19.41
N ALA A 509 20.39 -17.81 18.13
CA ALA A 509 19.42 -18.68 17.46
C ALA A 509 19.94 -19.04 16.05
N ALA A 510 19.50 -20.16 15.49
CA ALA A 510 19.81 -20.50 14.10
C ALA A 510 19.17 -19.47 13.15
N ASP A 511 19.90 -19.05 12.11
CA ASP A 511 19.37 -18.14 11.10
C ASP A 511 18.31 -18.83 10.19
N VAL A 512 17.54 -18.01 9.47
CA VAL A 512 16.68 -18.42 8.36
C VAL A 512 17.18 -17.80 7.06
N PRO A 513 17.37 -18.57 5.96
CA PRO A 513 17.94 -18.03 4.73
C PRO A 513 16.97 -17.08 4.01
N GLY A 514 17.53 -16.27 3.12
CA GLY A 514 16.78 -15.36 2.26
C GLY A 514 16.84 -13.90 2.68
N SER A 515 16.08 -13.08 1.97
CA SER A 515 16.08 -11.62 2.12
C SER A 515 15.17 -11.14 3.24
N VAL A 516 15.67 -10.22 4.07
CA VAL A 516 14.92 -9.55 5.17
C VAL A 516 14.21 -8.26 4.74
N SER A 517 14.15 -7.97 3.44
CA SER A 517 13.51 -6.75 2.92
C SER A 517 12.61 -6.98 1.71
N ARG A 518 12.85 -8.01 0.89
CA ARG A 518 12.13 -8.29 -0.37
C ARG A 518 10.60 -8.18 -0.25
N GLY A 519 9.96 -7.48 -1.20
CA GLY A 519 8.51 -7.41 -1.34
C GLY A 519 7.75 -6.63 -0.26
N SER A 520 8.43 -6.19 0.80
CA SER A 520 7.79 -5.44 1.89
C SER A 520 7.70 -3.95 1.60
N ALA A 521 6.68 -3.28 2.13
CA ALA A 521 6.79 -1.85 2.40
C ALA A 521 8.00 -1.63 3.32
N PHE A 522 8.79 -0.59 3.05
CA PHE A 522 10.11 -0.47 3.64
C PHE A 522 10.38 0.91 4.21
N GLY A 523 10.72 0.94 5.50
CA GLY A 523 11.40 2.07 6.12
C GLY A 523 12.18 1.62 7.35
N VAL A 524 12.96 2.55 7.89
CA VAL A 524 13.76 2.35 9.10
C VAL A 524 13.28 3.35 10.15
N HIS A 525 12.91 2.82 11.30
CA HIS A 525 12.31 3.55 12.42
C HIS A 525 13.09 3.26 13.69
N ILE A 526 13.40 4.32 14.44
CA ILE A 526 13.98 4.27 15.77
C ILE A 526 12.92 4.77 16.75
N GLY A 527 12.68 4.01 17.82
CA GLY A 527 11.70 4.36 18.84
C GLY A 527 10.24 4.10 18.45
N GLN A 528 9.96 3.52 17.28
CA GLN A 528 8.61 3.33 16.77
C GLN A 528 8.49 2.03 15.94
N ARG A 529 7.34 1.34 16.07
CA ARG A 529 6.93 0.30 15.10
C ARG A 529 6.47 0.94 13.80
N MET A 530 6.75 0.31 12.67
CA MET A 530 6.36 0.83 11.34
C MET A 530 4.85 1.10 11.19
N ASP A 531 3.97 0.34 11.87
CA ASP A 531 2.51 0.55 11.89
C ASP A 531 2.03 1.65 12.85
N SER A 532 2.97 2.33 13.54
CA SER A 532 2.69 3.38 14.53
C SER A 532 1.80 2.94 15.69
N ARG A 533 1.78 1.64 16.04
CA ARG A 533 0.98 1.10 17.15
C ARG A 533 1.73 0.93 18.46
N ALA A 534 3.05 1.03 18.44
CA ALA A 534 3.86 1.08 19.65
C ALA A 534 5.00 2.07 19.47
N PHE A 535 5.34 2.72 20.57
CA PHE A 535 6.34 3.76 20.68
C PHE A 535 7.18 3.50 21.92
N PHE A 536 8.45 3.85 21.83
CA PHE A 536 9.41 3.68 22.90
C PHE A 536 9.28 4.77 23.95
N THR A 537 9.37 4.41 25.23
CA THR A 537 9.47 5.37 26.34
C THR A 537 10.83 5.22 27.01
N GLY A 538 11.75 6.14 26.74
CA GLY A 538 13.13 6.03 27.22
C GLY A 538 14.07 6.95 26.45
N ALA A 539 15.36 6.60 26.38
CA ALA A 539 16.30 7.28 25.50
C ALA A 539 17.13 6.31 24.67
N ILE A 540 17.49 6.71 23.45
CA ILE A 540 18.32 5.96 22.50
C ILE A 540 19.48 6.84 22.06
N ASP A 541 20.67 6.23 21.94
CA ASP A 541 21.92 6.87 21.54
C ASP A 541 22.71 5.97 20.57
N GLU A 542 23.55 6.57 19.73
CA GLU A 542 24.52 5.92 18.82
C GLU A 542 23.98 4.70 18.05
N VAL A 543 22.95 4.91 17.21
CA VAL A 543 22.39 3.85 16.38
C VAL A 543 23.28 3.62 15.15
N HIS A 544 23.71 2.38 14.95
CA HIS A 544 24.52 1.97 13.82
C HIS A 544 23.90 0.78 13.09
N LEU A 545 24.11 0.74 11.77
CA LEU A 545 23.81 -0.42 10.94
C LEU A 545 24.95 -0.64 9.94
N TRP A 546 25.39 -1.88 9.81
CA TRP A 546 26.33 -2.37 8.81
C TRP A 546 25.66 -3.45 7.97
N ASP A 547 25.94 -3.48 6.66
CA ASP A 547 25.46 -4.51 5.74
C ASP A 547 26.40 -5.74 5.67
N ARG A 548 27.07 -6.01 6.80
CA ARG A 548 27.90 -7.18 7.07
C ARG A 548 27.83 -7.59 8.53
N ALA A 549 28.18 -8.84 8.81
CA ALA A 549 28.44 -9.29 10.18
C ALA A 549 29.79 -8.72 10.68
N LEU A 550 29.77 -7.97 11.78
CA LEU A 550 30.98 -7.59 12.51
C LEU A 550 31.50 -8.81 13.29
N THR A 551 32.82 -8.97 13.33
CA THR A 551 33.48 -9.99 14.15
C THR A 551 33.38 -9.65 15.65
N ASP A 552 33.56 -10.65 16.51
CA ASP A 552 33.56 -10.42 17.97
C ASP A 552 34.69 -9.43 18.38
N GLN A 553 35.81 -9.39 17.65
CA GLN A 553 36.89 -8.43 17.87
C GLN A 553 36.47 -6.99 17.50
N GLU A 554 35.77 -6.81 16.38
CA GLU A 554 35.26 -5.50 15.98
C GLU A 554 34.19 -4.99 16.95
N LEU A 555 33.31 -5.88 17.46
CA LEU A 555 32.32 -5.51 18.47
C LEU A 555 32.95 -5.09 19.81
N ALA A 556 34.14 -5.61 20.12
CA ALA A 556 34.90 -5.25 21.31
C ALA A 556 35.78 -4.00 21.13
N ASP A 557 35.90 -3.45 19.91
CA ASP A 557 36.73 -2.28 19.61
C ASP A 557 35.87 -1.01 19.45
N PRO A 558 35.89 -0.07 20.43
CA PRO A 558 35.15 1.19 20.33
C PRO A 558 35.54 2.04 19.11
N LYS A 559 36.76 1.89 18.57
CA LYS A 559 37.17 2.61 17.35
C LYS A 559 36.51 2.03 16.10
N ALA A 560 36.35 0.70 16.05
CA ALA A 560 35.66 0.04 14.96
C ALA A 560 34.17 0.44 14.95
N LEU A 561 33.52 0.45 16.11
CA LEU A 561 32.12 0.85 16.25
C LEU A 561 31.86 2.32 15.90
N ARG A 562 32.84 3.22 16.04
CA ARG A 562 32.74 4.66 15.72
C ARG A 562 33.26 5.03 14.34
N SER A 563 33.61 4.06 13.50
CA SER A 563 34.07 4.34 12.15
C SER A 563 32.85 4.51 11.22
N PRO A 564 32.69 5.65 10.53
CA PRO A 564 31.65 5.79 9.50
C PRO A 564 31.96 4.94 8.26
N LYS A 565 33.18 4.44 8.13
CA LYS A 565 33.55 3.56 7.03
C LYS A 565 32.72 2.28 7.18
N ASP A 566 32.01 1.94 6.10
CA ASP A 566 31.21 0.74 5.95
C ASP A 566 29.87 0.71 6.74
N THR A 567 29.50 1.78 7.44
CA THR A 567 28.14 1.90 8.01
C THR A 567 27.14 2.24 6.92
N VAL A 568 26.01 1.54 6.89
CA VAL A 568 24.85 1.95 6.11
C VAL A 568 23.97 2.93 6.86
N VAL A 569 23.98 2.98 8.20
CA VAL A 569 23.33 4.00 9.05
C VAL A 569 24.25 4.33 10.20
N TRP A 570 24.36 5.62 10.54
CA TRP A 570 24.93 6.06 11.80
C TRP A 570 24.20 7.30 12.32
N LEU A 571 23.37 7.13 13.35
CA LEU A 571 22.66 8.20 14.03
C LEU A 571 23.28 8.43 15.42
N PRO A 572 24.10 9.47 15.61
CA PRO A 572 24.57 9.83 16.94
C PRO A 572 23.43 10.27 17.86
N LEU A 573 22.35 10.84 17.31
CA LEU A 573 21.18 11.35 18.07
C LEU A 573 21.55 12.48 19.07
N ASP A 574 22.73 13.06 18.93
CA ASP A 574 23.27 14.07 19.80
C ASP A 574 22.75 15.48 19.49
N ARG A 575 22.12 15.71 18.33
CA ARG A 575 21.62 17.02 17.89
C ARG A 575 20.37 16.93 17.01
N VAL A 576 19.54 17.96 17.09
CA VAL A 576 18.36 18.15 16.24
C VAL A 576 18.39 19.55 15.64
N SER A 577 18.23 19.66 14.33
CA SER A 577 18.13 20.92 13.58
C SER A 577 16.77 21.04 12.90
N ARG A 578 16.30 22.26 12.66
CA ARG A 578 15.09 22.54 11.88
C ARG A 578 15.42 22.98 10.46
#